data_AF-H2ZYQ5-F1
#
_entry.id   AF-H2ZYQ5-F1
#
_cell.length_a   1.000
_cell.length_b   1.000
_cell.length_c   1.000
_cell.angle_alpha   90.00
_cell.angle_beta   90.00
_cell.angle_gamma   90.00
#
_symmetry.space_group_name_H-M   'P 1'
#
loop_
_entity.id
_entity.type
_entity.pdbx_description
1 polymer ?
#
loop_
_entity_poly.entity_id
_entity_poly.type
_entity_poly.pdbx_seq_one_letter_code
_entity_poly.pdbx_strand_id
1 'polypeptide(L)'
;TYGKAVFFLKSEAATHRVVKQGISIGGTYVPVEPLTGLGTKVVLSNVPPFLGDHLLRPHLEAPGVIKSPISLIPLECRDPTLRHILSFCCQVLVLLPDCGDVEGSFEVSYEDTSCKIFYSLEGVCCYGCREPGHIRKNCQLAPA
;
A
#
# COMPACT_ATOMS: atom_id res chain seq x y z
N THR A 1 8.94 -20.26 22.71
CA THR A 1 8.50 -19.58 21.48
C THR A 1 7.53 -18.49 21.91
N TYR A 2 7.90 -17.22 21.82
CA TYR A 2 6.99 -16.13 22.18
C TYR A 2 6.01 -15.92 21.01
N GLY A 3 4.74 -16.27 21.22
CA GLY A 3 3.68 -15.94 20.28
C GLY A 3 3.37 -14.46 20.34
N LYS A 4 3.38 -13.78 19.20
CA LYS A 4 2.85 -12.41 19.07
C LYS A 4 1.42 -12.49 18.56
N ALA A 5 0.53 -11.70 19.14
CA ALA A 5 -0.85 -11.54 18.70
C ALA A 5 -1.07 -10.10 18.25
N VAL A 6 -1.81 -9.92 17.15
CA VAL A 6 -2.20 -8.60 16.64
C VAL A 6 -3.72 -8.49 16.73
N PHE A 7 -4.21 -7.36 17.26
CA PHE A 7 -5.63 -7.10 17.45
C PHE A 7 -6.04 -5.90 16.59
N PHE A 8 -7.03 -6.11 15.72
CA PHE A 8 -7.70 -5.03 15.00
C PHE A 8 -8.95 -4.63 15.79
N LEU A 9 -9.02 -3.37 16.22
CA LEU A 9 -10.14 -2.86 16.99
C LEU A 9 -11.06 -2.00 16.12
N LYS A 10 -12.32 -1.89 16.55
CA LYS A 10 -13.39 -1.22 15.79
C LYS A 10 -13.19 0.28 15.53
N SER A 11 -12.30 0.94 16.28
CA SER A 11 -12.04 2.37 16.12
C SER A 11 -10.69 2.76 16.72
N GLU A 12 -10.13 3.87 16.23
CA GLU A 12 -8.88 4.44 16.75
C GLU A 12 -8.96 4.76 18.25
N ALA A 13 -10.09 5.31 18.71
CA ALA A 13 -10.32 5.57 20.13
C ALA A 13 -10.28 4.29 20.99
N ALA A 14 -10.76 3.16 20.46
CA ALA A 14 -10.66 1.87 21.14
C ALA A 14 -9.20 1.39 21.20
N THR A 15 -8.45 1.54 20.11
CA THR A 15 -7.00 1.24 20.04
C THR A 15 -6.22 2.03 21.07
N HIS A 16 -6.39 3.35 21.10
CA HIS A 16 -5.67 4.21 22.03
C HIS A 16 -5.99 3.88 23.50
N ARG A 17 -7.25 3.55 23.81
CA ARG A 17 -7.63 3.08 25.15
C ARG A 17 -6.91 1.78 25.53
N VAL A 18 -6.92 0.79 24.64
CA VAL A 18 -6.31 -0.52 24.91
C VAL A 18 -4.80 -0.40 25.04
N VAL A 19 -4.15 0.42 24.22
CA VAL A 19 -2.71 0.70 24.34
C VAL A 19 -2.37 1.33 25.70
N LYS A 20 -3.19 2.27 26.18
CA LYS A 20 -2.99 2.89 27.49
C LYS A 20 -3.27 1.97 28.67
N GLN A 21 -4.29 1.12 28.55
CA GLN A 21 -4.82 0.35 29.68
C GLN A 21 -4.33 -1.10 29.71
N GLY A 22 -3.83 -1.66 28.61
CA GLY A 22 -3.59 -3.09 28.45
C GLY A 22 -4.88 -3.91 28.31
N ILE A 23 -4.75 -5.23 28.28
CA ILE A 23 -5.87 -6.19 28.27
C ILE A 23 -5.71 -7.24 29.36
N SER A 24 -6.79 -7.95 29.69
CA SER A 24 -6.76 -9.11 30.59
C SER A 24 -7.14 -10.37 29.82
N ILE A 25 -6.30 -11.40 29.89
CA ILE A 25 -6.54 -12.71 29.28
C ILE A 25 -6.49 -13.76 30.38
N GLY A 26 -7.61 -14.43 30.64
CA GLY A 26 -7.69 -15.44 31.70
C GLY A 26 -7.34 -14.89 33.09
N GLY A 27 -7.66 -13.63 33.37
CA GLY A 27 -7.31 -12.96 34.63
C GLY A 27 -5.87 -12.43 34.70
N THR A 28 -5.04 -12.66 33.69
CA THR A 28 -3.67 -12.16 33.63
C THR A 28 -3.62 -10.85 32.84
N TYR A 29 -2.97 -9.83 33.43
CA TYR A 29 -2.71 -8.57 32.74
C TYR A 29 -1.67 -8.75 31.62
N VAL A 30 -1.98 -8.21 30.45
CA VAL A 30 -1.10 -8.23 29.28
C VAL A 30 -0.95 -6.79 28.75
N PRO A 31 0.28 -6.23 28.74
CA PRO A 31 0.52 -4.92 28.16
C PRO A 31 0.31 -4.99 26.64
N VAL A 32 -0.27 -3.93 26.08
CA VAL A 32 -0.49 -3.80 24.63
C VAL A 32 0.31 -2.61 24.12
N GLU A 33 1.14 -2.87 23.13
CA GLU A 33 1.89 -1.84 22.44
C GLU A 33 1.16 -1.44 21.15
N PRO A 34 1.19 -0.15 20.76
CA PRO A 34 0.68 0.26 19.47
C PRO A 34 1.51 -0.42 18.38
N LEU A 35 0.83 -0.86 17.32
CA LEU A 35 1.50 -1.44 16.17
C LEU A 35 2.17 -0.30 15.37
N THR A 36 3.41 0.01 15.71
CA THR A 36 4.22 1.05 15.08
C THR A 36 5.01 0.50 13.89
N GLY A 37 5.33 1.37 12.93
CA GLY A 37 6.16 1.00 11.78
C GLY A 37 5.47 0.17 10.70
N LEU A 38 4.14 0.05 10.74
CA LEU A 38 3.38 -0.40 9.58
C LEU A 38 3.60 0.61 8.45
N GLY A 39 4.35 0.22 7.43
CA GLY A 39 4.40 1.01 6.20
C GLY A 39 3.03 1.01 5.53
N THR A 40 2.66 2.14 4.93
CA THR A 40 1.50 2.24 4.06
C THR A 40 1.80 1.58 2.74
N LYS A 41 0.88 0.78 2.22
CA LYS A 41 1.05 0.19 0.90
C LYS A 41 0.85 1.25 -0.18
N VAL A 42 1.92 1.48 -0.94
CA VAL A 42 1.97 2.33 -2.13
C VAL A 42 1.98 1.42 -3.35
N VAL A 43 1.11 1.71 -4.31
CA VAL A 43 1.09 1.06 -5.62
C VAL A 43 1.74 2.01 -6.61
N LEU A 44 2.74 1.52 -7.33
CA LEU A 44 3.31 2.18 -8.49
C LEU A 44 2.68 1.59 -9.74
N SER A 45 2.22 2.46 -10.64
CA SER A 45 1.65 2.09 -11.94
C SER A 45 2.52 2.62 -13.07
N ASN A 46 2.41 1.96 -14.23
CA ASN A 46 3.19 2.26 -15.43
C ASN A 46 4.71 2.06 -15.23
N VAL A 47 5.10 1.06 -14.43
CA VAL A 47 6.49 0.65 -14.21
C VAL A 47 6.86 -0.42 -15.25
N PRO A 48 7.65 -0.09 -16.27
CA PRO A 48 8.11 -1.08 -17.24
C PRO A 48 9.06 -2.11 -16.58
N PRO A 49 9.10 -3.35 -17.08
CA PRO A 49 9.85 -4.45 -16.46
C PRO A 49 11.37 -4.26 -16.49
N PHE A 50 11.87 -3.37 -17.35
CA PHE A 50 13.28 -3.02 -17.42
C PHE A 50 13.72 -2.01 -16.35
N LEU A 51 12.79 -1.28 -15.72
CA LEU A 51 13.14 -0.38 -14.61
C LEU A 51 13.43 -1.19 -13.35
N GLY A 52 14.69 -1.23 -12.96
CA GLY A 52 15.11 -1.85 -11.71
C GLY A 52 14.75 -1.01 -10.48
N ASP A 53 14.57 -1.67 -9.33
CA ASP A 53 14.27 -1.05 -8.03
C ASP A 53 15.15 0.14 -7.69
N HIS A 54 16.44 0.09 -8.05
CA HIS A 54 17.42 1.14 -7.78
C HIS A 54 17.04 2.50 -8.40
N LEU A 55 16.26 2.52 -9.48
CA LEU A 55 15.77 3.74 -10.13
C LEU A 55 14.51 4.28 -9.45
N LEU A 56 13.74 3.43 -8.79
CA LEU A 56 12.48 3.80 -8.12
C LEU A 56 12.70 4.25 -6.68
N ARG A 57 13.65 3.62 -5.98
CA ARG A 57 13.95 3.84 -4.56
C ARG A 57 14.18 5.32 -4.19
N PRO A 58 14.99 6.11 -4.93
CA PRO A 58 15.22 7.51 -4.56
C PRO A 58 13.92 8.34 -4.49
N HIS A 59 12.97 8.06 -5.38
CA HIS A 59 11.69 8.76 -5.43
C HIS A 59 10.74 8.32 -4.31
N LEU A 60 10.85 7.07 -3.85
CA LEU A 60 10.06 6.51 -2.75
C LEU A 60 10.64 6.86 -1.38
N GLU A 61 11.96 7.01 -1.29
CA GLU A 61 12.68 7.36 -0.06
C GLU A 61 12.65 8.87 0.22
N ALA A 62 12.40 9.69 -0.81
CA ALA A 62 12.21 11.13 -0.64
C ALA A 62 11.02 11.48 0.28
N PRO A 63 9.82 10.90 0.11
CA PRO A 63 8.68 11.15 1.00
C PRO A 63 8.64 10.26 2.24
N GLY A 64 9.47 9.22 2.39
CA GLY A 64 9.34 8.28 3.51
C GLY A 64 10.40 7.19 3.58
N VAL A 65 10.20 6.20 4.45
CA VAL A 65 11.14 5.09 4.64
C VAL A 65 10.53 3.80 4.09
N ILE A 66 11.16 3.20 3.08
CA ILE A 66 10.76 1.90 2.54
C ILE A 66 10.87 0.82 3.63
N LYS A 67 9.80 0.02 3.80
CA LYS A 67 9.67 -1.07 4.78
C LYS A 67 9.53 -2.46 4.16
N SER A 68 9.39 -2.56 2.84
CA SER A 68 9.36 -3.85 2.13
C SER A 68 10.16 -3.79 0.82
N PRO A 69 10.50 -4.95 0.23
CA PRO A 69 10.91 -5.00 -1.17
C PRO A 69 9.83 -4.39 -2.08
N ILE A 70 10.25 -3.87 -3.23
CA ILE A 70 9.35 -3.54 -4.33
C ILE A 70 8.97 -4.86 -5.00
N SER A 71 7.67 -5.12 -5.13
CA SER A 71 7.17 -6.41 -5.66
C SER A 71 6.16 -6.17 -6.77
N LEU A 72 6.29 -6.90 -7.88
CA LEU A 72 5.38 -6.77 -9.02
C LEU A 72 4.00 -7.35 -8.68
N ILE A 73 2.95 -6.71 -9.16
CA ILE A 73 1.57 -7.16 -8.98
C ILE A 73 1.22 -8.09 -10.16
N PRO A 74 0.79 -9.34 -9.94
CA PRO A 74 0.34 -10.22 -11.01
C PRO A 74 -0.89 -9.66 -11.72
N LEU A 75 -1.05 -9.93 -13.02
CA LEU A 75 -2.19 -9.43 -13.82
C LEU A 75 -3.55 -10.06 -13.45
N GLU A 76 -3.62 -10.89 -12.40
CA GLU A 76 -4.79 -11.69 -12.00
C GLU A 76 -5.51 -12.36 -13.19
N CYS A 77 -4.72 -12.89 -14.14
CA CYS A 77 -5.27 -13.54 -15.33
C CYS A 77 -5.95 -14.87 -14.94
N ARG A 78 -7.17 -15.09 -15.45
CA ARG A 78 -7.93 -16.31 -15.22
C ARG A 78 -7.34 -17.52 -15.94
N ASP A 79 -6.61 -17.28 -17.04
CA ASP A 79 -5.94 -18.31 -17.80
C ASP A 79 -4.68 -18.79 -17.04
N PRO A 80 -4.60 -20.08 -16.66
CA PRO A 80 -3.44 -20.64 -15.98
C PRO A 80 -2.12 -20.47 -16.76
N THR A 81 -2.18 -20.45 -18.10
CA THR A 81 -1.01 -20.31 -18.97
C THR A 81 -0.42 -18.91 -18.93
N LEU A 82 -1.21 -17.90 -18.59
CA LEU A 82 -0.82 -16.48 -18.56
C LEU A 82 -0.47 -15.97 -17.15
N ARG A 83 -0.44 -16.85 -16.13
CA ARG A 83 -0.11 -16.47 -14.74
C ARG A 83 1.30 -15.92 -14.54
N HIS A 84 2.21 -16.22 -15.46
CA HIS A 84 3.57 -15.70 -15.44
C HIS A 84 3.66 -14.24 -15.91
N ILE A 85 2.59 -13.69 -16.49
CA ILE A 85 2.54 -12.31 -16.96
C ILE A 85 2.29 -11.38 -15.76
N LEU A 86 3.24 -10.48 -15.55
CA LEU A 86 3.20 -9.47 -14.49
C LEU A 86 2.54 -8.20 -15.05
N SER A 87 1.85 -7.46 -14.18
CA SER A 87 1.37 -6.12 -14.56
C SER A 87 2.54 -5.13 -14.62
N PHE A 88 2.35 -4.00 -15.30
CA PHE A 88 3.22 -2.83 -15.16
C PHE A 88 2.98 -2.07 -13.85
N CYS A 89 2.55 -2.77 -12.81
CA CYS A 89 2.34 -2.23 -11.49
C CYS A 89 3.20 -3.00 -10.49
N CYS A 90 3.79 -2.27 -9.55
CA CYS A 90 4.44 -2.86 -8.38
C CYS A 90 3.89 -2.24 -7.10
N GLN A 91 4.16 -2.89 -5.98
CA GLN A 91 3.73 -2.47 -4.66
C GLN A 91 4.92 -2.44 -3.71
N VAL A 92 4.88 -1.51 -2.76
CA VAL A 92 5.89 -1.33 -1.72
C VAL A 92 5.25 -0.77 -0.46
N LEU A 93 5.70 -1.21 0.72
CA LEU A 93 5.32 -0.62 1.99
C LEU A 93 6.27 0.56 2.28
N VAL A 94 5.71 1.76 2.48
CA VAL A 94 6.46 2.98 2.80
C VAL A 94 5.93 3.56 4.10
N LEU A 95 6.81 3.76 5.07
CA LEU A 95 6.49 4.52 6.27
C LEU A 95 6.60 6.01 5.94
N LEU A 96 5.47 6.70 5.90
CA LEU A 96 5.36 8.11 5.57
C LEU A 96 5.32 8.96 6.86
N PRO A 97 5.94 10.15 6.89
CA PRO A 97 5.82 11.10 7.97
C PRO A 97 4.46 11.81 7.88
N ASP A 98 3.47 11.27 8.61
CA ASP A 98 2.07 11.72 8.72
C ASP A 98 1.24 11.72 7.42
N CYS A 99 -0.08 11.66 7.61
CA CYS A 99 -1.15 11.38 6.62
C CYS A 99 -1.25 12.44 5.50
N GLY A 100 -0.24 12.54 4.64
CA GLY A 100 -0.33 13.25 3.37
C GLY A 100 -0.99 12.38 2.31
N ASP A 101 -1.81 12.97 1.44
CA ASP A 101 -2.28 12.32 0.22
C ASP A 101 -1.06 11.87 -0.61
N VAL A 102 -0.80 10.57 -0.65
CA VAL A 102 0.34 9.99 -1.41
C VAL A 102 -0.18 9.52 -2.76
N GLU A 103 -0.78 10.45 -3.51
CA GLU A 103 -1.01 10.29 -4.94
C GLU A 103 -0.17 11.30 -5.71
N GLY A 104 0.53 10.82 -6.73
CA GLY A 104 1.37 11.68 -7.55
C GLY A 104 2.07 10.92 -8.67
N SER A 105 3.06 11.58 -9.26
CA SER A 105 3.91 10.97 -10.29
C SER A 105 5.32 11.50 -10.23
N PHE A 106 6.27 10.70 -10.70
CA PHE A 106 7.65 11.10 -10.91
C PHE A 106 8.15 10.56 -12.25
N GLU A 107 9.18 11.19 -12.80
CA GLU A 107 9.83 10.75 -14.03
C GLU A 107 11.13 10.02 -13.72
N VAL A 108 11.36 8.92 -14.43
CA VAL A 108 12.57 8.10 -14.36
C VAL A 108 13.18 8.05 -15.76
N SER A 109 14.41 8.55 -15.88
CA SER A 109 15.18 8.42 -17.12
C SER A 109 15.89 7.06 -17.13
N TYR A 110 15.73 6.31 -18.22
CA TYR A 110 16.45 5.07 -18.49
C TYR A 110 16.87 5.04 -19.96
N GLU A 111 18.19 4.98 -20.19
CA GLU A 111 18.79 5.13 -21.52
C GLU A 111 18.28 6.42 -22.21
N ASP A 112 17.67 6.31 -23.39
CA ASP A 112 17.13 7.42 -24.18
C ASP A 112 15.62 7.65 -23.95
N THR A 113 15.03 7.02 -22.93
CA THR A 113 13.58 7.08 -22.67
C THR A 113 13.29 7.68 -21.28
N SER A 114 12.34 8.62 -21.21
CA SER A 114 11.74 9.08 -19.94
C SER A 114 10.45 8.32 -19.68
N CYS A 115 10.39 7.63 -18.53
CA CYS A 115 9.22 6.91 -18.08
C CYS A 115 8.53 7.68 -16.96
N LYS A 116 7.26 8.05 -17.17
CA LYS A 116 6.44 8.65 -16.11
C LYS A 116 5.76 7.58 -15.27
N ILE A 117 6.11 7.51 -14.00
CA ILE A 117 5.59 6.55 -13.02
C ILE A 117 4.55 7.24 -12.15
N PHE A 118 3.42 6.60 -11.92
CA PHE A 118 2.36 7.09 -11.03
C PHE A 118 2.40 6.30 -9.74
N TYR A 119 2.16 6.97 -8.61
CA TYR A 119 2.06 6.33 -7.31
C TYR A 119 0.76 6.73 -6.63
N SER A 120 0.13 5.77 -5.93
CA SER A 120 -1.06 5.99 -5.13
C SER A 120 -1.06 5.10 -3.90
N LEU A 121 -1.78 5.50 -2.85
CA LEU A 121 -2.11 4.61 -1.74
C LEU A 121 -3.08 3.52 -2.22
N GLU A 122 -3.09 2.37 -1.55
CA GLU A 122 -4.07 1.30 -1.80
C GLU A 122 -5.48 1.70 -1.35
N GLY A 123 -6.07 2.67 -2.05
CA GLY A 123 -7.49 2.92 -2.12
C GLY A 123 -7.98 2.50 -3.49
N VAL A 124 -9.03 1.67 -3.54
CA VAL A 124 -9.70 1.38 -4.81
C VAL A 124 -10.47 2.64 -5.21
N CYS A 125 -9.86 3.46 -6.06
CA CYS A 125 -10.56 4.56 -6.71
C CYS A 125 -11.42 3.99 -7.83
N CYS A 126 -12.67 4.42 -7.89
CA CYS A 126 -13.57 4.00 -8.93
C CYS A 126 -13.05 4.47 -10.30
N TYR A 127 -12.79 3.56 -11.24
CA TYR A 127 -12.34 3.91 -12.60
C TYR A 127 -13.26 4.91 -13.34
N GLY A 128 -14.52 5.05 -12.90
CA GLY A 128 -15.48 5.99 -13.47
C GLY A 128 -15.40 7.39 -12.87
N CYS A 129 -15.58 7.52 -11.55
CA CYS A 129 -15.67 8.81 -10.87
C CYS A 129 -14.40 9.22 -10.12
N ARG A 130 -13.39 8.34 -10.06
CA ARG A 130 -12.12 8.50 -9.34
C ARG A 130 -12.23 8.65 -7.82
N GLU A 131 -13.44 8.56 -7.27
CA GLU A 131 -13.65 8.57 -5.83
C GLU A 131 -13.24 7.24 -5.18
N PRO A 132 -12.60 7.26 -3.98
CA PRO A 132 -12.21 6.06 -3.25
C PRO A 132 -13.42 5.31 -2.65
N GLY A 133 -13.19 4.06 -2.24
CA GLY A 133 -14.14 3.28 -1.43
C GLY A 133 -15.14 2.42 -2.21
N HIS A 134 -15.08 2.41 -3.55
CA HIS A 134 -15.93 1.54 -4.38
C HIS A 134 -15.34 1.28 -5.78
N ILE A 135 -15.73 0.15 -6.40
CA ILE A 135 -15.36 -0.19 -7.79
C ILE A 135 -16.39 0.36 -8.79
N ARG A 136 -16.03 0.45 -10.09
CA ARG A 136 -16.94 0.93 -11.16
C ARG A 136 -18.31 0.24 -11.16
N LYS A 137 -18.34 -1.06 -10.86
CA LYS A 137 -19.59 -1.85 -10.76
C LYS A 137 -20.55 -1.32 -9.68
N ASN A 138 -20.01 -0.72 -8.62
CA ASN A 138 -20.74 -0.20 -7.47
C ASN A 138 -20.75 1.34 -7.45
N CYS A 139 -20.47 1.98 -8.59
CA CYS A 139 -20.42 3.43 -8.72
C CYS A 139 -21.82 4.01 -8.87
N GLN A 140 -22.23 4.84 -7.91
CA GLN A 140 -23.50 5.56 -7.98
C GLN A 140 -23.45 6.79 -8.90
N LEU A 141 -22.25 7.19 -9.33
CA LEU A 141 -21.99 8.34 -10.20
C LEU A 141 -21.70 7.94 -11.66
N ALA A 142 -22.00 6.69 -12.05
CA ALA A 142 -21.75 6.26 -13.42
C ALA A 142 -22.71 7.00 -14.40
N PRO A 143 -22.21 7.69 -15.44
CA PRO A 143 -23.08 8.07 -16.55
C PRO A 143 -23.57 6.78 -17.24
N ALA A 144 -24.85 6.80 -17.64
CA ALA A 144 -25.53 5.72 -18.33
C ALA A 144 -24.82 5.28 -19.62
#